data_AF-A0A179I817-F1
#
_entry.id   AF-A0A179I817-F1
#
_cell.length_a   1.000
_cell.length_b   1.000
_cell.length_c   1.000
_cell.angle_alpha   90.00
_cell.angle_beta   90.00
_cell.angle_gamma   90.00
#
_symmetry.space_group_name_H-M   'P 1'
#
loop_
_entity.id
_entity.type
_entity.pdbx_description
1 polymer ?
#
loop_
_entity_poly.entity_id
_entity_poly.type
_entity_poly.pdbx_seq_one_letter_code
_entity_poly.pdbx_strand_id
1 'polypeptide(L)'
;MPQRYRSTGKSTSDPKRIDTDSMRLLIYNVHSAIFRNNFTMLTAVFAAGFAFEIGFNQTMNKIWDNNNRGRQWKDIRHKYVEETEDDE
;
A
#
# COMPACT_ATOMS: atom_id res chain seq x y z
N MET A 1 -51.39 10.42 24.32
CA MET A 1 -50.12 10.66 23.59
C MET A 1 -48.99 9.99 24.37
N PRO A 2 -48.14 9.12 23.80
CA PRO A 2 -46.92 8.69 24.48
C PRO A 2 -45.71 9.49 23.97
N GLN A 3 -44.95 10.00 24.93
CA GLN A 3 -43.79 10.87 24.79
C GLN A 3 -42.60 10.16 24.14
N ARG A 4 -41.90 10.86 23.24
CA ARG A 4 -40.66 10.39 22.61
C ARG A 4 -39.54 10.30 23.64
N TYR A 5 -38.98 9.12 23.85
CA TYR A 5 -37.74 8.96 24.62
C TYR A 5 -36.56 9.42 23.75
N ARG A 6 -36.14 10.67 23.91
CA ARG A 6 -34.91 11.19 23.29
C ARG A 6 -33.72 10.61 24.07
N SER A 7 -33.13 9.55 23.53
CA SER A 7 -31.82 9.08 23.97
C SER A 7 -30.75 10.09 23.54
N THR A 8 -30.43 11.04 24.42
CA THR A 8 -29.17 11.77 24.35
C THR A 8 -28.13 10.97 25.13
N GLY A 9 -27.68 9.84 24.58
CA GLY A 9 -26.46 9.21 25.02
C GLY A 9 -25.30 10.13 24.68
N LYS A 10 -24.72 10.80 25.67
CA LYS A 10 -23.45 11.51 25.53
C LYS A 10 -22.41 10.45 25.19
N SER A 11 -21.94 10.41 23.95
CA SER A 11 -20.84 9.54 23.55
C SER A 11 -19.61 9.96 24.33
N THR A 12 -19.33 9.26 25.43
CA THR A 12 -18.09 9.42 26.18
C THR A 12 -17.02 8.69 25.40
N SER A 13 -16.44 9.36 24.41
CA SER A 13 -15.24 8.88 23.72
C SER A 13 -14.09 8.88 24.74
N ASP A 14 -13.82 7.71 25.29
CA ASP A 14 -12.65 7.47 26.11
C ASP A 14 -11.40 7.70 25.24
N PRO A 15 -10.53 8.69 25.52
CA PRO A 15 -9.50 9.17 24.60
C PRO A 15 -8.44 8.13 24.23
N LYS A 16 -8.44 6.96 24.89
CA LYS A 16 -7.54 5.83 24.61
C LYS A 16 -8.22 4.65 23.92
N ARG A 17 -9.55 4.68 23.73
CA ARG A 17 -10.27 3.65 22.97
C ARG A 17 -10.37 4.10 21.51
N ILE A 18 -9.74 3.34 20.63
CA ILE A 18 -10.10 3.39 19.21
C ILE A 18 -11.55 2.90 19.12
N ASP A 19 -12.48 3.83 18.93
CA ASP A 19 -13.88 3.47 18.80
C ASP A 19 -14.16 2.95 17.38
N THR A 20 -15.02 1.94 17.32
CA THR A 20 -15.41 1.27 16.07
C THR A 20 -16.14 2.23 15.12
N ASP A 21 -16.70 3.31 15.64
CA ASP A 21 -17.52 4.26 14.89
C ASP A 21 -16.65 5.27 14.12
N SER A 22 -15.53 5.67 14.67
CA SER A 22 -14.47 6.47 14.04
C SER A 22 -13.83 5.68 12.92
N MET A 23 -13.56 4.39 13.13
CA MET A 23 -13.07 3.50 12.07
C MET A 23 -14.10 3.36 10.94
N ARG A 24 -15.39 3.21 11.27
CA ARG A 24 -16.48 3.19 10.28
C ARG A 24 -16.61 4.51 9.53
N LEU A 25 -16.48 5.64 10.21
CA LEU A 25 -16.55 6.97 9.62
C LEU A 25 -15.37 7.21 8.66
N LEU A 26 -14.15 6.84 9.05
CA LEU A 26 -12.97 6.93 8.17
C LEU A 26 -13.14 6.08 6.92
N ILE A 27 -13.56 4.81 7.07
CA ILE A 27 -13.79 3.90 5.95
C ILE A 27 -14.89 4.42 5.01
N TYR A 28 -16.00 4.91 5.57
CA TYR A 28 -17.11 5.45 4.78
C TYR A 28 -16.71 6.72 4.01
N ASN A 29 -15.97 7.62 4.64
CA ASN A 29 -15.53 8.87 4.02
C ASN A 29 -14.54 8.61 2.87
N VAL A 30 -13.59 7.69 3.04
CA VAL A 30 -12.65 7.29 1.98
C VAL A 30 -13.39 6.60 0.82
N HIS A 31 -14.31 5.68 1.15
CA HIS A 31 -15.12 5.00 0.14
C HIS A 31 -15.97 5.99 -0.68
N SER A 32 -16.68 6.91 -0.01
CA SER A 32 -17.48 7.93 -0.70
C SER A 32 -16.62 8.91 -1.50
N ALA A 33 -15.37 9.18 -1.11
CA ALA A 33 -14.50 10.10 -1.82
C ALA A 33 -13.92 9.51 -3.11
N ILE A 34 -13.56 8.22 -3.08
CA ILE A 34 -12.82 7.57 -4.18
C ILE A 34 -13.75 6.78 -5.11
N PHE A 35 -14.81 6.15 -4.58
CA PHE A 35 -15.62 5.16 -5.31
C PHE A 35 -17.03 5.62 -5.66
N ARG A 36 -17.47 6.81 -5.23
CA ARG A 36 -18.84 7.29 -5.50
C ARG A 36 -19.05 7.82 -6.93
N ASN A 37 -17.99 8.31 -7.56
CA ASN A 37 -18.03 8.85 -8.92
C ASN A 37 -17.21 7.97 -9.87
N ASN A 38 -17.83 7.49 -10.96
CA ASN A 38 -17.20 6.56 -11.91
C ASN A 38 -15.85 7.08 -12.45
N PHE A 39 -15.75 8.38 -12.75
CA PHE A 39 -14.51 9.00 -13.23
C PHE A 39 -13.41 9.09 -12.17
N THR A 40 -13.79 9.44 -10.93
CA THR A 40 -12.87 9.51 -9.79
C THR A 40 -12.31 8.14 -9.46
N MET A 41 -13.17 7.11 -9.49
CA MET A 41 -12.76 5.71 -9.31
C MET A 41 -11.73 5.29 -10.36
N LEU A 42 -12.01 5.54 -11.65
CA LEU A 42 -11.10 5.18 -12.74
C LEU A 42 -9.72 5.83 -12.57
N THR A 43 -9.69 7.13 -12.26
CA THR A 43 -8.46 7.89 -12.03
C THR A 43 -7.69 7.33 -10.83
N ALA A 44 -8.39 7.01 -9.73
CA ALA A 44 -7.77 6.46 -8.54
C ALA A 44 -7.17 5.06 -8.80
N VAL A 45 -7.87 4.20 -9.53
CA VAL A 45 -7.36 2.86 -9.88
C VAL A 45 -6.12 2.95 -10.76
N PHE A 46 -6.09 3.83 -11.77
CA PHE A 46 -4.90 4.01 -12.59
C PHE A 46 -3.74 4.62 -11.82
N ALA A 47 -3.99 5.66 -11.02
CA ALA A 47 -2.95 6.27 -10.19
C ALA A 47 -2.36 5.27 -9.20
N ALA A 48 -3.22 4.46 -8.55
CA ALA A 48 -2.79 3.39 -7.67
C ALA A 48 -2.00 2.31 -8.43
N GLY A 49 -2.42 1.94 -9.64
CA GLY A 49 -1.73 1.00 -10.50
C GLY A 49 -0.29 1.42 -10.80
N PHE A 50 -0.08 2.66 -11.26
CA PHE A 50 1.26 3.19 -11.55
C PHE A 50 2.11 3.31 -10.28
N ALA A 51 1.54 3.84 -9.19
CA ALA A 51 2.27 3.96 -7.93
C ALA A 51 2.67 2.58 -7.38
N PHE A 52 1.78 1.60 -7.48
CA PHE A 52 2.03 0.22 -7.08
C PHE A 52 3.10 -0.42 -7.95
N GLU A 53 3.03 -0.29 -9.28
CA GLU A 53 4.03 -0.83 -10.20
C GLU A 53 5.45 -0.38 -9.82
N ILE A 54 5.64 0.93 -9.63
CA ILE A 54 6.95 1.50 -9.29
C ILE A 54 7.46 0.94 -7.96
N GLY A 55 6.63 1.00 -6.91
CA GLY A 55 7.02 0.55 -5.57
C GLY A 55 7.22 -0.96 -5.49
N PHE A 56 6.32 -1.72 -6.10
CA PHE A 56 6.32 -3.18 -6.09
C PHE A 56 7.53 -3.74 -6.84
N ASN A 57 7.80 -3.26 -8.05
CA ASN A 57 8.95 -3.74 -8.84
C ASN A 57 10.27 -3.50 -8.11
N GLN A 58 10.50 -2.29 -7.58
CA GLN A 58 11.72 -2.00 -6.83
C GLN A 58 11.86 -2.86 -5.57
N THR A 59 10.76 -3.03 -4.83
CA THR A 59 10.76 -3.79 -3.58
C THR A 59 11.00 -5.28 -3.85
N MET A 60 10.28 -5.85 -4.81
CA MET A 60 10.41 -7.28 -5.15
C MET A 60 11.77 -7.59 -5.75
N ASN A 61 12.31 -6.73 -6.61
CA ASN A 61 13.68 -6.89 -7.12
C ASN A 61 14.68 -6.91 -5.96
N LYS A 62 14.56 -5.98 -5.00
CA LYS A 62 15.47 -5.95 -3.85
C LYS A 62 15.36 -7.20 -2.97
N ILE A 63 14.15 -7.70 -2.74
CA ILE A 63 13.93 -8.94 -1.99
C ILE A 63 14.56 -10.12 -2.73
N TRP A 64 14.31 -10.24 -4.03
CA TRP A 64 14.87 -11.30 -4.86
C TRP A 64 16.39 -11.26 -4.89
N ASP A 65 16.95 -10.08 -5.11
CA ASP A 65 18.39 -9.82 -5.15
C ASP A 65 19.05 -10.22 -3.84
N ASN A 66 18.45 -9.83 -2.71
CA ASN A 66 18.95 -10.14 -1.38
C ASN A 66 18.93 -11.64 -1.08
N ASN A 67 17.90 -12.35 -1.55
CA ASN A 67 17.75 -13.79 -1.34
C ASN A 67 18.65 -14.63 -2.26
N ASN A 68 19.03 -14.08 -3.43
CA ASN A 68 19.86 -14.78 -4.42
C ASN A 68 21.29 -14.21 -4.52
N ARG A 69 21.77 -13.51 -3.48
CA ARG A 69 23.12 -12.95 -3.44
C ARG A 69 24.17 -14.03 -3.70
N GLY A 70 25.17 -13.68 -4.51
CA GLY A 70 26.27 -14.56 -4.88
C GLY A 70 25.94 -15.60 -5.95
N ARG A 71 24.68 -15.66 -6.41
CA ARG A 71 24.23 -16.56 -7.49
C ARG A 71 23.76 -15.82 -8.73
N GLN A 72 23.59 -14.51 -8.64
CA GLN A 72 23.12 -13.71 -9.76
C GLN A 72 24.28 -13.41 -10.70
N TRP A 73 23.99 -13.37 -12.01
CA TRP A 73 24.99 -12.99 -13.01
C TRP A 73 25.71 -11.68 -12.65
N LYS A 74 24.97 -10.65 -12.21
CA LYS A 74 25.56 -9.38 -11.76
C LYS A 74 26.56 -9.52 -10.61
N ASP A 75 26.44 -10.55 -9.77
CA ASP A 75 27.35 -10.81 -8.66
C ASP A 75 28.60 -11.59 -9.11
N ILE A 76 28.51 -12.43 -10.15
CA ILE A 76 29.60 -13.34 -10.58
C ILE A 76 30.28 -12.93 -11.90
N ARG A 77 29.68 -12.02 -12.67
CA ARG A 77 30.14 -11.65 -14.02
C ARG A 77 31.56 -11.12 -14.06
N HIS A 78 32.00 -10.45 -13.01
CA HIS A 78 33.35 -9.88 -12.93
C HIS A 78 34.42 -10.94 -13.15
N LYS A 79 34.20 -12.17 -12.65
CA LYS A 79 35.13 -13.28 -12.78
C LYS A 79 35.36 -13.76 -14.21
N TYR A 80 34.36 -13.62 -15.08
CA TYR A 80 34.40 -14.13 -16.45
C TYR A 80 34.79 -13.07 -17.48
N VAL A 81 34.53 -11.79 -17.17
CA VAL A 81 34.90 -10.67 -18.06
C VAL A 81 36.38 -10.33 -17.89
N GLU A 82 36.94 -10.41 -16.67
CA GLU A 82 38.39 -10.23 -16.46
C GLU A 82 39.20 -11.38 -17.08
N GLU A 83 38.74 -12.63 -16.95
CA GLU A 83 39.39 -13.81 -17.55
C GLU A 83 39.42 -13.74 -19.10
N THR A 84 38.52 -12.98 -19.73
CA THR A 84 38.56 -12.76 -21.19
C THR A 84 39.48 -11.62 -21.62
N GLU A 85 39.82 -10.69 -20.72
CA GLU A 85 40.81 -9.62 -21.01
C GLU A 85 42.25 -10.07 -20.73
N ASP A 86 42.46 -11.00 -19.80
CA ASP A 86 43.80 -11.55 -19.47
C ASP A 86 44.26 -12.66 -20.47
N ASP A 87 43.34 -13.24 -21.24
CA ASP A 87 43.59 -14.31 -22.24
C ASP A 87 43.84 -13.78 -23.69
N GLU A 88 43.77 -12.47 -23.93
CA GLU A 88 44.18 -11.79 -25.19
C GLU A 88 45.58 -11.16 -25.11
#